data_AF-A0A9D7JXY9-F1
#
_entry.id   AF-A0A9D7JXY9-F1
#
_cell.length_a   1.000
_cell.length_b   1.000
_cell.length_c   1.000
_cell.angle_alpha   90.00
_cell.angle_beta   90.00
_cell.angle_gamma   90.00
#
_symmetry.space_group_name_H-M   'P 1'
#
loop_
_entity.id
_entity.type
_entity.pdbx_description
1 polymer ?
#
loop_
_entity_poly.entity_id
_entity_poly.type
_entity_poly.pdbx_seq_one_letter_code
_entity_poly.pdbx_strand_id
1 'polypeptide(L)'
;MRFYQEVFNDRSIKIGLRLLTYRDFENELSRSNTLATINTSLENGYIPIINETTPLPPTKSNLWDNDKLGALTAVLLKADLLILASDIDGVYDADPKSNASAQLIHTVTDIQAIEHLQNKSSVSSPGTGGIKSKIEAPVSVVNTA
;
A
#
# COMPACT_ATOMS: atom_id res chain seq x y z
N MET A 1 3.16 -10.78 -13.26
CA MET A 1 2.34 -11.97 -12.92
C MET A 1 3.09 -13.30 -13.12
N ARG A 2 3.70 -13.56 -14.29
CA ARG A 2 4.43 -14.81 -14.56
C ARG A 2 5.47 -15.18 -13.49
N PHE A 3 6.31 -14.24 -13.08
CA PHE A 3 7.31 -14.47 -12.02
C PHE A 3 6.68 -14.92 -10.69
N TYR A 4 5.58 -14.26 -10.27
CA TYR A 4 4.83 -14.68 -9.10
C TYR A 4 4.27 -16.10 -9.26
N GLN A 5 3.75 -16.45 -10.45
CA GLN A 5 3.24 -17.82 -10.69
C GLN A 5 4.34 -18.86 -10.59
N GLU A 6 5.51 -18.60 -11.16
CA GLU A 6 6.67 -19.51 -11.08
C GLU A 6 7.07 -19.75 -9.62
N VAL A 7 7.29 -18.68 -8.84
CA VAL A 7 7.72 -18.80 -7.43
C VAL A 7 6.66 -19.45 -6.51
N PHE A 8 5.38 -19.15 -6.72
CA PHE A 8 4.31 -19.67 -5.85
C PHE A 8 3.89 -21.09 -6.23
N ASN A 9 3.97 -21.47 -7.52
CA ASN A 9 3.68 -22.83 -7.98
C ASN A 9 4.64 -23.85 -7.36
N ASP A 10 5.93 -23.49 -7.21
CA ASP A 10 6.92 -24.35 -6.54
C ASP A 10 6.52 -24.72 -5.10
N ARG A 11 5.63 -23.93 -4.49
CA ARG A 11 5.10 -24.12 -3.13
C ARG A 11 3.64 -24.60 -3.10
N SER A 12 3.08 -24.97 -4.26
CA SER A 12 1.65 -25.34 -4.41
C SER A 12 0.67 -24.27 -3.94
N ILE A 13 1.07 -23.00 -3.97
CA ILE A 13 0.21 -21.88 -3.58
C ILE A 13 -0.49 -21.34 -4.82
N LYS A 14 -1.83 -21.32 -4.80
CA LYS A 14 -2.64 -20.75 -5.87
C LYS A 14 -2.67 -19.23 -5.74
N ILE A 15 -2.55 -18.51 -6.84
CA ILE A 15 -2.56 -17.04 -6.85
C ILE A 15 -3.51 -16.50 -7.92
N GLY A 16 -4.10 -15.34 -7.66
CA GLY A 16 -5.02 -14.66 -8.60
C GLY A 16 -4.69 -13.19 -8.74
N LEU A 17 -4.49 -12.70 -9.97
CA LEU A 17 -4.26 -11.27 -10.22
C LEU A 17 -5.57 -10.49 -10.07
N ARG A 18 -5.54 -9.41 -9.30
CA ARG A 18 -6.62 -8.42 -9.26
C ARG A 18 -6.05 -7.03 -9.53
N LEU A 19 -6.57 -6.40 -10.57
CA LEU A 19 -6.27 -5.01 -10.89
C LEU A 19 -7.37 -4.10 -10.34
N LEU A 20 -7.00 -3.08 -9.57
CA LEU A 20 -7.91 -2.15 -8.92
C LEU A 20 -7.68 -0.71 -9.35
N THR A 21 -8.75 0.07 -9.30
CA THR A 21 -8.83 1.51 -9.60
C THR A 21 -9.49 2.26 -8.44
N TYR A 22 -9.46 3.59 -8.45
CA TYR A 22 -9.91 4.39 -7.31
C TYR A 22 -11.41 4.18 -7.11
N ARG A 23 -12.10 3.93 -8.22
CA ARG A 23 -13.53 3.63 -8.30
C ARG A 23 -13.91 2.36 -7.55
N ASP A 24 -13.00 1.42 -7.37
CA ASP A 24 -13.22 0.21 -6.58
C ASP A 24 -13.38 0.55 -5.08
N PHE A 25 -12.92 1.74 -4.65
CA PHE A 25 -12.99 2.23 -3.27
C PHE A 25 -13.90 3.45 -3.08
N GLU A 26 -14.51 3.98 -4.14
CA GLU A 26 -15.20 5.27 -4.10
C GLU A 26 -16.63 5.19 -3.53
N ASN A 27 -17.37 4.13 -3.84
CA ASN A 27 -18.76 3.96 -3.41
C ASN A 27 -19.01 2.57 -2.80
N GLU A 28 -20.11 2.45 -2.05
CA GLU A 28 -20.47 1.24 -1.31
C GLU A 28 -20.61 0.00 -2.20
N LEU A 29 -21.24 0.14 -3.37
CA LEU A 29 -21.44 -0.97 -4.29
C LEU A 29 -20.10 -1.50 -4.83
N SER A 30 -19.22 -0.61 -5.28
CA SER A 30 -17.86 -0.96 -5.75
C SER A 30 -17.03 -1.62 -4.65
N ARG A 31 -17.10 -1.10 -3.42
CA ARG A 31 -16.41 -1.67 -2.25
C ARG A 31 -16.91 -3.08 -1.96
N SER A 32 -18.23 -3.26 -1.90
CA SER A 32 -18.87 -4.56 -1.63
C SER A 32 -18.50 -5.60 -2.70
N ASN A 33 -18.55 -5.23 -3.98
CA ASN A 33 -18.15 -6.10 -5.08
C ASN A 33 -16.67 -6.50 -5.00
N THR A 34 -15.80 -5.54 -4.69
CA THR A 34 -14.35 -5.79 -4.55
C THR A 34 -14.06 -6.71 -3.36
N LEU A 35 -14.68 -6.43 -2.21
CA LEU A 35 -14.57 -7.25 -1.00
C LEU A 35 -15.06 -8.68 -1.25
N ALA A 36 -16.24 -8.85 -1.84
CA ALA A 36 -16.80 -10.17 -2.15
C ALA A 36 -15.88 -10.97 -3.07
N THR A 37 -15.30 -10.32 -4.09
CA THR A 37 -14.36 -10.96 -5.02
C THR A 37 -13.09 -11.43 -4.32
N ILE A 38 -12.49 -10.57 -3.48
CA ILE A 38 -11.27 -10.92 -2.75
C ILE A 38 -11.54 -12.05 -1.73
N ASN A 39 -12.63 -11.95 -0.97
CA ASN A 39 -13.02 -12.99 -0.01
C ASN A 39 -13.28 -14.34 -0.70
N THR A 40 -14.00 -14.35 -1.83
CA THR A 40 -14.21 -15.58 -2.60
C THR A 40 -12.88 -16.20 -3.03
N SER A 41 -11.90 -15.38 -3.46
CA SER A 41 -10.58 -15.87 -3.83
C SER A 41 -9.87 -16.54 -2.65
N LEU A 42 -9.87 -15.88 -1.48
CA LEU A 42 -9.28 -16.39 -0.25
C LEU A 42 -9.96 -17.68 0.24
N GLU A 43 -11.29 -17.73 0.21
CA GLU A 43 -12.11 -18.91 0.57
C GLU A 43 -11.81 -20.12 -0.32
N ASN A 44 -11.45 -19.90 -1.58
CA ASN A 44 -11.05 -20.95 -2.52
C ASN A 44 -9.54 -21.30 -2.46
N GLY A 45 -8.81 -20.76 -1.48
CA GLY A 45 -7.39 -21.04 -1.26
C GLY A 45 -6.45 -20.33 -2.25
N TYR A 46 -6.90 -19.25 -2.88
CA TYR A 46 -6.04 -18.40 -3.70
C TYR A 46 -5.51 -17.23 -2.87
N ILE A 47 -4.24 -16.88 -3.06
CA ILE A 47 -3.65 -15.63 -2.59
C ILE A 47 -3.86 -14.54 -3.65
N PRO A 48 -4.63 -13.47 -3.36
CA PRO A 48 -4.80 -12.35 -4.27
C PRO A 48 -3.49 -11.57 -4.43
N ILE A 49 -3.08 -11.35 -5.68
CA ILE A 49 -2.00 -10.42 -6.04
C ILE A 49 -2.66 -9.16 -6.58
N ILE A 50 -2.64 -8.09 -5.79
CA ILE A 50 -3.34 -6.84 -6.08
C ILE A 50 -2.35 -5.83 -6.67
N ASN A 51 -2.77 -5.12 -7.72
CA ASN A 51 -2.00 -4.00 -8.27
C ASN A 51 -2.94 -2.90 -8.78
N GLU A 52 -2.45 -1.66 -8.88
CA GLU A 52 -3.18 -0.58 -9.51
C GLU A 52 -3.27 -0.80 -11.03
N THR A 53 -4.37 -0.33 -11.62
CA THR A 53 -4.49 -0.17 -13.07
C THR A 53 -4.89 1.26 -13.38
N THR A 54 -4.01 1.99 -14.07
CA THR A 54 -4.31 3.34 -14.52
C THR A 54 -5.13 3.28 -15.82
N PRO A 55 -6.34 3.87 -15.90
CA PRO A 55 -7.03 4.02 -17.17
C PRO A 55 -6.29 5.00 -18.09
N LEU A 56 -6.36 4.76 -19.39
CA LEU A 56 -5.82 5.63 -20.43
C LEU A 56 -6.97 6.45 -21.06
N PRO A 57 -6.91 7.80 -21.06
CA PRO A 57 -5.84 8.64 -20.52
C PRO A 57 -5.86 8.77 -18.97
N PRO A 58 -4.70 9.01 -18.33
CA PRO A 58 -4.62 9.17 -16.89
C PRO A 58 -5.34 10.45 -16.43
N THR A 59 -6.09 10.37 -15.33
CA THR A 59 -6.71 11.52 -14.66
C THR A 59 -5.97 11.84 -13.36
N LYS A 60 -6.13 13.05 -12.81
CA LYS A 60 -5.50 13.44 -11.52
C LYS A 60 -5.88 12.52 -10.35
N SER A 61 -7.09 11.95 -10.41
CA SER A 61 -7.56 10.93 -9.45
C SER A 61 -6.80 9.61 -9.55
N ASN A 62 -5.91 9.43 -10.53
CA ASN A 62 -5.17 8.19 -10.81
C ASN A 62 -3.70 8.26 -10.35
N LEU A 63 -3.31 9.32 -9.63
CA LEU A 63 -1.97 9.48 -9.06
C LEU A 63 -1.92 8.95 -7.63
N TRP A 64 -2.09 7.65 -7.45
CA TRP A 64 -1.97 6.97 -6.17
C TRP A 64 -0.98 5.83 -6.35
N ASP A 65 -0.12 5.65 -5.35
CA ASP A 65 0.88 4.61 -5.35
C ASP A 65 0.36 3.36 -4.64
N ASN A 66 1.18 2.31 -4.69
CA ASN A 66 0.82 1.04 -4.08
C ASN A 66 0.85 1.08 -2.54
N ASP A 67 1.44 2.10 -1.90
CA ASP A 67 1.35 2.29 -0.44
C ASP A 67 -0.09 2.65 -0.06
N LYS A 68 -0.69 3.62 -0.77
CA LYS A 68 -2.11 3.99 -0.58
C LYS A 68 -3.07 2.87 -0.99
N LEU A 69 -2.80 2.18 -2.10
CA LEU A 69 -3.61 1.02 -2.50
C LEU A 69 -3.57 -0.08 -1.43
N GLY A 70 -2.40 -0.36 -0.86
CA GLY A 70 -2.23 -1.31 0.23
C GLY A 70 -3.05 -0.92 1.46
N ALA A 71 -2.99 0.34 1.87
CA ALA A 71 -3.77 0.85 3.00
C ALA A 71 -5.30 0.77 2.77
N LEU A 72 -5.78 1.19 1.59
CA LEU A 72 -7.20 1.10 1.24
C LEU A 72 -7.68 -0.35 1.21
N THR A 73 -6.86 -1.26 0.67
CA THR A 73 -7.15 -2.69 0.62
C THR A 73 -7.20 -3.29 2.03
N ALA A 74 -6.25 -2.93 2.90
CA ALA A 74 -6.23 -3.40 4.29
C ALA A 74 -7.51 -2.99 5.03
N VAL A 75 -7.96 -1.73 4.88
CA VAL A 75 -9.21 -1.28 5.49
C VAL A 75 -10.43 -1.95 4.88
N LEU A 76 -10.47 -2.11 3.56
CA LEU A 76 -11.56 -2.82 2.89
C LEU A 76 -11.74 -4.25 3.43
N LEU A 77 -10.63 -4.96 3.64
CA LEU A 77 -10.60 -6.33 4.14
C LEU A 77 -10.69 -6.42 5.68
N LYS A 78 -10.68 -5.29 6.39
CA LYS A 78 -10.54 -5.23 7.86
C LYS A 78 -9.33 -6.03 8.35
N ALA A 79 -8.20 -5.90 7.65
CA ALA A 79 -6.97 -6.60 7.99
C ALA A 79 -6.42 -6.11 9.34
N ASP A 80 -5.92 -7.04 10.16
CA ASP A 80 -5.30 -6.71 11.45
C ASP A 80 -3.94 -6.00 11.28
N LEU A 81 -3.25 -6.25 10.16
CA LEU A 81 -1.90 -5.73 9.91
C LEU A 81 -1.66 -5.47 8.42
N LEU A 82 -1.09 -4.30 8.12
CA LEU A 82 -0.50 -3.98 6.82
C LEU A 82 1.02 -3.95 6.96
N ILE A 83 1.72 -4.73 6.14
CA ILE A 83 3.18 -4.74 6.06
C ILE A 83 3.62 -4.07 4.76
N LEU A 84 4.35 -2.95 4.87
CA LEU A 84 4.95 -2.26 3.73
C LEU A 84 6.43 -2.66 3.63
N ALA A 85 6.76 -3.55 2.70
CA ALA A 85 8.15 -3.89 2.42
C ALA A 85 8.83 -2.76 1.62
N SER A 86 9.98 -2.30 2.09
CA SER A 86 10.75 -1.22 1.45
C SER A 86 12.24 -1.57 1.41
N ASP A 87 12.96 -0.86 0.57
CA ASP A 87 14.42 -0.76 0.51
C ASP A 87 15.04 0.08 1.65
N ILE A 88 14.21 0.71 2.49
CA ILE A 88 14.59 1.39 3.72
C ILE A 88 14.05 0.62 4.92
N ASP A 89 14.79 0.60 6.03
CA ASP A 89 14.43 -0.19 7.21
C ASP A 89 13.18 0.35 7.95
N GLY A 90 12.84 1.63 7.73
CA GLY A 90 11.64 2.23 8.31
C GLY A 90 11.70 3.77 8.36
N VAL A 91 11.01 4.34 9.34
CA VAL A 91 10.98 5.80 9.58
C VAL A 91 12.17 6.19 10.44
N TYR A 92 12.92 7.21 10.03
CA TYR A 92 14.02 7.79 10.81
C TYR A 92 13.68 9.20 11.28
N ASP A 93 14.27 9.62 12.39
CA ASP A 93 14.12 10.98 12.95
C ASP A 93 14.77 12.10 12.11
N ALA A 94 15.69 11.72 11.22
CA ALA A 94 16.33 12.54 10.19
C ALA A 94 16.64 11.69 8.94
N ASP A 95 16.95 12.31 7.81
CA ASP A 95 17.30 11.55 6.59
C ASP A 95 18.65 10.82 6.77
N PRO A 96 18.65 9.47 6.82
CA PRO A 96 19.86 8.69 7.08
C PRO A 96 20.91 8.81 5.95
N LYS A 97 20.53 9.29 4.76
CA LYS A 97 21.48 9.55 3.66
C LYS A 97 22.30 10.81 3.88
N SER A 98 21.78 11.77 4.64
CA SER A 98 22.43 13.07 4.89
C SER A 98 22.95 13.22 6.32
N ASN A 99 22.41 12.44 7.26
CA ASN A 99 22.78 12.46 8.66
C ASN A 99 23.12 11.06 9.17
N ALA A 100 24.41 10.81 9.37
CA ALA A 100 24.90 9.52 9.90
C ALA A 100 24.43 9.20 11.32
N SER A 101 23.95 10.21 12.06
CA SER A 101 23.40 10.04 13.41
C SER A 101 21.89 9.77 13.42
N ALA A 102 21.23 9.69 12.26
CA ALA A 102 19.80 9.40 12.17
C ALA A 102 19.45 8.08 12.85
N GLN A 103 18.41 8.10 13.69
CA GLN A 103 17.96 6.94 14.46
C GLN A 103 16.65 6.41 13.89
N LEU A 104 16.55 5.07 13.83
CA LEU A 104 15.34 4.38 13.42
C LEU A 104 14.26 4.51 14.51
N ILE A 105 13.07 4.93 14.12
CA ILE A 105 11.90 5.00 14.98
C ILE A 105 11.20 3.63 14.93
N HIS A 106 11.40 2.83 15.98
CA HIS A 106 10.84 1.48 16.06
C HIS A 106 9.32 1.43 16.22
N THR A 107 8.72 2.45 16.83
CA THR A 107 7.28 2.47 17.10
C THR A 107 6.76 3.89 17.05
N VAL A 108 5.64 4.05 16.33
CA VAL A 108 4.91 5.30 16.19
C VAL A 108 3.50 5.05 16.69
N THR A 109 3.14 5.65 17.80
CA THR A 109 1.78 5.56 18.37
C THR A 109 0.90 6.74 17.97
N ASP A 110 1.52 7.86 17.58
CA ASP A 110 0.86 9.04 17.06
C ASP A 110 1.53 9.46 15.75
N ILE A 111 0.76 9.37 14.66
CA ILE A 111 1.27 9.68 13.33
C ILE A 111 1.49 11.19 13.15
N GLN A 112 0.72 12.03 13.86
CA GLN A 112 0.86 13.49 13.82
C GLN A 112 2.24 13.92 14.35
N ALA A 113 2.77 13.20 15.34
CA ALA A 113 4.09 13.45 15.90
C ALA A 113 5.22 13.29 14.86
N ILE A 114 5.01 12.47 13.81
CA ILE A 114 6.03 12.17 12.80
C ILE A 114 5.73 12.74 11.41
N GLU A 115 4.60 13.43 11.20
CA GLU A 115 4.26 14.01 9.89
C GLU A 115 5.34 14.95 9.36
N HIS A 116 5.96 15.72 10.25
CA HIS A 116 7.03 16.64 9.88
C HIS A 116 8.28 15.94 9.29
N LEU A 117 8.47 14.64 9.53
CA LEU A 117 9.59 13.85 9.00
C LEU A 117 9.44 13.57 7.49
N GLN A 118 8.21 13.62 6.97
CA GLN A 118 7.93 13.47 5.54
C GLN A 118 8.66 14.53 4.70
N ASN A 119 8.84 15.73 5.27
CA ASN A 119 9.49 16.87 4.60
C ASN A 119 11.02 16.86 4.71
N LYS A 120 11.58 16.01 5.58
CA LYS A 120 13.03 15.92 5.82
C LYS A 120 13.72 14.89 4.95
N SER A 121 12.95 14.05 4.25
CA SER A 121 13.46 12.89 3.54
C SER A 121 13.69 13.18 2.06
N SER A 122 14.76 12.65 1.48
CA SER A 122 15.07 12.78 0.05
C SER A 122 13.87 12.49 -0.84
N VAL A 123 13.58 13.38 -1.80
CA VAL A 123 12.46 13.27 -2.75
C VAL A 123 12.59 11.97 -3.55
N SER A 124 11.59 11.10 -3.47
CA SER A 124 11.51 9.91 -4.32
C SER A 124 10.94 10.26 -5.69
N SER A 125 11.31 9.50 -6.72
CA SER A 125 10.80 9.72 -8.08
C SER A 125 9.29 9.45 -8.14
N PRO A 126 8.53 10.15 -9.00
CA PRO A 126 7.09 9.92 -9.14
C PRO A 126 6.78 8.43 -9.38
N GLY A 127 5.86 7.87 -8.58
CA GLY A 127 5.42 6.47 -8.71
C GLY A 127 6.27 5.43 -7.97
N THR A 128 7.38 5.82 -7.32
CA THR A 128 8.20 4.86 -6.55
C THR A 128 7.71 4.64 -5.11
N GLY A 129 6.72 5.42 -4.66
CA GLY A 129 6.43 5.52 -3.23
C GLY A 129 7.63 6.12 -2.49
N GLY A 130 7.45 6.39 -1.21
CA GLY A 130 8.49 7.03 -0.40
C GLY A 130 8.02 7.16 1.02
N ILE A 131 8.91 7.54 1.93
CA ILE A 131 8.56 7.63 3.36
C ILE A 131 7.37 8.57 3.60
N LYS A 132 7.25 9.63 2.79
CA LYS A 132 6.06 10.48 2.75
C LYS A 132 4.80 9.66 2.51
N SER A 133 4.74 8.90 1.43
CA SER A 133 3.55 8.10 1.10
C SER A 133 3.28 7.00 2.13
N LYS A 134 4.32 6.35 2.67
CA LYS A 134 4.17 5.33 3.72
C LYS A 134 3.55 5.89 5.01
N ILE A 135 3.84 7.15 5.33
CA ILE A 135 3.23 7.84 6.48
C ILE A 135 1.83 8.37 6.10
N GLU A 136 1.63 8.92 4.90
CA GLU A 136 0.34 9.46 4.46
C GLU A 136 -0.72 8.38 4.19
N ALA A 137 -0.32 7.20 3.75
CA ALA A 137 -1.24 6.12 3.39
C ALA A 137 -2.15 5.73 4.56
N PRO A 138 -1.65 5.38 5.76
CA PRO A 138 -2.49 5.15 6.94
C PRO A 138 -3.42 6.32 7.27
N VAL A 139 -2.90 7.56 7.28
CA VAL A 139 -3.68 8.78 7.61
C VAL A 139 -4.85 8.96 6.65
N SER A 140 -4.61 8.76 5.36
CA SER A 140 -5.61 8.98 4.32
C SER A 140 -6.80 8.03 4.44
N VAL A 141 -6.60 6.83 5.00
CA VAL A 141 -7.66 5.82 5.09
C VAL A 141 -8.42 5.88 6.42
N VAL A 142 -7.77 6.26 7.52
CA VAL A 142 -8.45 6.49 8.82
C VAL A 142 -9.54 7.57 8.70
N ASN A 143 -9.35 8.58 7.86
CA ASN A 143 -10.35 9.63 7.62
C ASN A 143 -11.45 9.26 6.61
N THR A 144 -11.37 8.08 5.98
CA THR A 144 -12.33 7.61 4.96
C THR A 144 -13.20 6.44 5.45
N ALA A 145 -12.93 5.94 6.66
CA ALA A 145 -13.70 4.91 7.37
C ALA A 145 -14.77 5.55 8.25
#